data_AF-A0A226DDJ9-F1
#
_entry.id   AF-A0A226DDJ9-F1
#
_cell.length_a   1.000
_cell.length_b   1.000
_cell.length_c   1.000
_cell.angle_alpha   90.00
_cell.angle_beta   90.00
_cell.angle_gamma   90.00
#
_symmetry.space_group_name_H-M   'P 1'
#
loop_
_entity.id
_entity.type
_entity.pdbx_description
1 polymer ?
#
loop_
_entity_poly.entity_id
_entity_poly.type
_entity_poly.pdbx_seq_one_letter_code
_entity_poly.pdbx_strand_id
1 'polypeptide(L)'
;MSEYWLISIPGDKTPAQAFETLNNATSKQNTLSTNYKLPIPDLKVGTLDQLVGLSDDLQKLDQYVEGVTRKVANYLKDVLEDQRDKLAENLLANNVDLAHYVTHYQWDAAKYPLKLSLRNLSEIIAKQAGQIDADLKVKSSHYNNLKGSLQNLEKKQTGSLITRNLADIVKKEHFVLDSEYLVTLVVVVPK
;
A
#
# COMPACT_ATOMS: atom_id res chain seq x y z
N MET A 1 -16.45 1.94 -5.71
CA MET A 1 -15.52 2.91 -5.11
C MET A 1 -16.37 3.93 -4.40
N SER A 2 -16.15 4.13 -3.10
CA SER A 2 -16.84 5.17 -2.34
C SER A 2 -16.05 6.47 -2.47
N GLU A 3 -16.68 7.50 -3.00
CA GLU A 3 -16.10 8.83 -3.12
C GLU A 3 -16.47 9.65 -1.88
N TYR A 4 -15.50 10.37 -1.33
CA TYR A 4 -15.68 11.22 -0.16
C TYR A 4 -15.28 12.64 -0.52
N TRP A 5 -16.09 13.60 -0.06
CA TRP A 5 -15.83 15.02 -0.25
C TRP A 5 -15.38 15.62 1.07
N LEU A 6 -14.19 16.20 1.08
CA LEU A 6 -13.71 16.97 2.22
C LEU A 6 -14.05 18.45 2.00
N ILE A 7 -14.84 19.02 2.90
CA ILE A 7 -15.23 20.43 2.86
C ILE A 7 -14.90 21.11 4.17
N SER A 8 -14.53 22.39 4.09
CA SER A 8 -14.38 23.28 5.23
C SER A 8 -15.31 24.46 5.05
N ILE A 9 -16.06 24.80 6.09
CA ILE A 9 -16.99 25.94 6.10
C ILE A 9 -16.62 26.88 7.25
N PRO A 10 -16.76 28.20 7.09
CA PRO A 10 -16.55 29.15 8.17
C PRO A 10 -17.44 28.84 9.38
N GLY A 11 -16.85 28.85 10.57
CA GLY A 11 -17.57 28.65 11.82
C GLY A 11 -18.19 29.95 12.33
N ASP A 12 -19.10 30.57 11.55
CA ASP A 12 -19.64 31.93 11.78
C ASP A 12 -19.88 32.29 13.26
N LYS A 13 -20.53 31.39 14.02
CA LYS A 13 -20.79 31.54 15.46
C LYS A 13 -20.16 30.43 16.30
N THR A 14 -20.42 29.18 15.92
CA THR A 14 -19.76 27.99 16.49
C THR A 14 -19.61 26.92 15.41
N PRO A 15 -18.55 26.09 15.45
CA PRO A 15 -18.40 24.97 14.52
C PRO A 15 -19.58 23.99 14.55
N ALA A 16 -20.22 23.83 15.73
CA ALA A 16 -21.37 22.97 15.90
C ALA A 16 -22.60 23.48 15.12
N GLN A 17 -22.90 24.77 15.19
CA GLN A 17 -24.02 25.38 14.46
C GLN A 17 -23.80 25.37 12.96
N ALA A 18 -22.56 25.62 12.50
CA ALA A 18 -22.22 25.54 11.08
C ALA A 18 -22.45 24.12 10.54
N PHE A 19 -22.01 23.10 11.28
CA PHE A 19 -22.25 21.70 10.94
C PHE A 19 -23.75 21.35 10.92
N GLU A 20 -24.52 21.77 11.93
CA GLU A 20 -25.96 21.53 11.95
C GLU A 20 -26.69 22.21 10.80
N THR A 21 -26.30 23.43 10.44
CA THR A 21 -26.88 24.17 9.32
C THR A 21 -26.64 23.45 8.00
N LEU A 22 -25.40 23.02 7.75
CA LEU A 22 -25.04 22.19 6.61
C LEU A 22 -25.86 20.89 6.61
N ASN A 23 -25.91 20.20 7.75
CA ASN A 23 -26.59 18.91 7.86
C ASN A 23 -28.10 19.02 7.67
N ASN A 24 -28.71 20.12 8.13
CA ASN A 24 -30.12 20.40 7.89
C ASN A 24 -30.38 20.61 6.39
N ALA A 25 -29.54 21.40 5.70
CA ALA A 25 -29.70 21.72 4.29
C ALA A 25 -29.42 20.52 3.35
N THR A 26 -28.35 19.76 3.59
CA THR A 26 -27.94 18.68 2.67
C THR A 26 -28.52 17.32 3.05
N SER A 27 -28.56 16.99 4.34
CA SER A 27 -28.97 15.65 4.80
C SER A 27 -30.45 15.60 5.14
N LYS A 28 -30.94 16.42 6.08
CA LYS A 28 -32.31 16.28 6.61
C LYS A 28 -33.39 16.74 5.63
N GLN A 29 -33.14 17.83 4.89
CA GLN A 29 -34.14 18.38 3.98
C GLN A 29 -34.12 17.72 2.59
N ASN A 30 -32.94 17.32 2.11
CA ASN A 30 -32.75 16.91 0.72
C ASN A 30 -32.11 15.53 0.55
N THR A 31 -31.70 14.85 1.64
CA THR A 31 -31.05 13.51 1.62
C THR A 31 -29.92 13.38 0.60
N LEU A 32 -29.15 14.44 0.38
CA LEU A 32 -28.11 14.52 -0.64
C LEU A 32 -26.78 13.93 -0.17
N SER A 33 -26.49 13.98 1.14
CA SER A 33 -25.21 13.54 1.70
C SER A 33 -25.33 12.99 3.12
N THR A 34 -24.38 12.14 3.48
CA THR A 34 -24.11 11.75 4.88
C THR A 34 -22.88 12.53 5.35
N ASN A 35 -23.05 13.32 6.41
CA ASN A 35 -22.02 14.24 6.86
C ASN A 35 -21.38 13.73 8.15
N TYR A 36 -20.04 13.72 8.19
CA TYR A 36 -19.25 13.37 9.36
C TYR A 36 -18.36 14.55 9.76
N LYS A 37 -18.12 14.72 11.06
CA LYS A 37 -17.20 15.76 11.55
C LYS A 37 -15.77 15.26 11.43
N LEU A 38 -14.88 16.11 10.91
CA LEU A 38 -13.44 15.87 10.90
C LEU A 38 -12.77 16.72 12.00
N PRO A 39 -12.42 16.16 13.16
CA PRO A 39 -11.78 16.90 14.23
C PRO A 39 -10.32 17.21 13.86
N ILE A 40 -10.06 18.46 13.46
CA ILE A 40 -8.70 18.98 13.28
C ILE A 40 -8.34 19.78 14.53
N PRO A 41 -7.23 19.47 15.21
CA PRO A 41 -6.80 20.21 16.39
C PRO A 41 -6.21 21.58 16.02
N ASP A 42 -6.06 22.44 17.02
CA ASP A 42 -5.36 23.71 16.85
C ASP A 42 -3.87 23.47 16.60
N LEU A 43 -3.45 23.62 15.35
CA LEU A 43 -2.06 23.48 14.92
C LEU A 43 -1.34 24.82 15.01
N LYS A 44 -0.06 24.78 15.36
CA LYS A 44 0.77 25.99 15.44
C LYS A 44 1.04 26.55 14.05
N VAL A 45 0.28 27.57 13.68
CA VAL A 45 0.44 28.34 12.44
C VAL A 45 1.58 29.36 12.56
N GLY A 46 2.29 29.59 11.45
CA GLY A 46 3.36 30.57 11.33
C GLY A 46 2.87 31.92 10.80
N THR A 47 3.70 32.60 10.01
CA THR A 47 3.30 33.82 9.29
C THR A 47 2.45 33.48 8.06
N LEU A 48 1.69 34.46 7.55
CA LEU A 48 0.92 34.28 6.32
C LEU A 48 1.80 33.86 5.13
N ASP A 49 2.97 34.47 4.99
CA ASP A 49 3.95 34.13 3.95
C ASP A 49 4.37 32.64 4.01
N GLN A 50 4.62 32.13 5.22
CA GLN A 50 4.92 30.71 5.42
C GLN A 50 3.73 29.81 5.06
N LEU A 51 2.50 30.24 5.31
CA LEU A 51 1.30 29.48 4.97
C LEU A 51 1.08 29.41 3.45
N VAL A 52 1.37 30.50 2.72
CA VAL A 52 1.29 30.52 1.25
C VAL A 52 2.27 29.51 0.66
N GLY A 53 3.55 29.57 1.05
CA GLY A 53 4.54 28.60 0.57
C GLY A 53 4.21 27.16 0.98
N LEU A 54 3.70 26.96 2.21
CA LEU A 54 3.31 25.64 2.68
C LEU A 54 2.11 25.06 1.91
N SER A 55 1.20 25.90 1.41
CA SER A 55 0.05 25.44 0.60
C SER A 55 0.51 24.69 -0.64
N ASP A 56 1.49 25.23 -1.36
CA ASP A 56 2.05 24.61 -2.57
C ASP A 56 2.82 23.32 -2.23
N ASP A 57 3.58 23.33 -1.13
CA ASP A 57 4.33 22.17 -0.67
C ASP A 57 3.41 21.03 -0.21
N LEU A 58 2.31 21.37 0.47
CA LEU A 58 1.29 20.40 0.89
C LEU A 58 0.56 19.80 -0.33
N GLN A 59 0.29 20.57 -1.38
CA GLN A 59 -0.30 20.03 -2.60
C GLN A 59 0.61 18.98 -3.26
N LYS A 60 1.91 19.25 -3.34
CA LYS A 60 2.89 18.28 -3.88
C LYS A 60 2.99 17.05 -2.98
N LEU A 61 3.02 17.27 -1.66
CA LEU A 61 3.09 16.19 -0.68
C LEU A 61 1.85 15.29 -0.75
N ASP A 62 0.65 15.87 -0.89
CA ASP A 62 -0.61 15.13 -1.02
C ASP A 62 -0.59 14.20 -2.24
N GLN A 63 -0.25 14.74 -3.43
CA GLN A 63 -0.11 13.93 -4.65
C GLN A 63 0.92 12.81 -4.49
N TYR A 64 2.03 13.09 -3.81
CA TYR A 64 3.06 12.09 -3.54
C TYR A 64 2.55 10.97 -2.62
N VAL A 65 1.93 11.32 -1.48
CA VAL A 65 1.40 10.35 -0.51
C VAL A 65 0.27 9.52 -1.13
N GLU A 66 -0.61 10.14 -1.92
CA GLU A 66 -1.64 9.43 -2.68
C GLU A 66 -1.00 8.40 -3.62
N GLY A 67 0.03 8.81 -4.38
CA GLY A 67 0.78 7.93 -5.26
C GLY A 67 1.39 6.72 -4.53
N VAL A 68 2.05 6.96 -3.39
CA VAL A 68 2.62 5.87 -2.56
C VAL A 68 1.51 4.95 -2.04
N THR A 69 0.40 5.49 -1.55
CA THR A 69 -0.73 4.70 -1.04
C THR A 69 -1.34 3.82 -2.13
N ARG A 70 -1.52 4.36 -3.34
CA ARG A 70 -2.01 3.59 -4.51
C ARG A 70 -1.03 2.48 -4.90
N LYS A 71 0.28 2.73 -4.88
CA LYS A 71 1.29 1.70 -5.14
C LYS A 71 1.20 0.56 -4.12
N VAL A 72 1.08 0.89 -2.83
CA VAL A 72 0.95 -0.12 -1.76
C VAL A 72 -0.30 -0.98 -1.99
N ALA A 73 -1.45 -0.36 -2.24
CA ALA A 73 -2.71 -1.06 -2.46
C ALA A 73 -2.68 -1.95 -3.71
N ASN A 74 -2.12 -1.44 -4.82
CA ASN A 74 -1.97 -2.21 -6.06
C ASN A 74 -1.01 -3.38 -5.88
N TYR A 75 0.11 -3.17 -5.17
CA TYR A 75 1.06 -4.25 -4.93
C TYR A 75 0.45 -5.36 -4.06
N LEU A 76 -0.32 -5.00 -3.04
CA LEU A 76 -1.05 -5.99 -2.23
C LEU A 76 -2.04 -6.79 -3.09
N LYS A 77 -2.73 -6.13 -4.03
CA LYS A 77 -3.62 -6.80 -5.00
C LYS A 77 -2.86 -7.78 -5.89
N ASP A 78 -1.65 -7.44 -6.31
CA ASP A 78 -0.82 -8.31 -7.15
C ASP A 78 -0.28 -9.51 -6.38
N VAL A 79 0.05 -9.34 -5.09
CA VAL A 79 0.51 -10.44 -4.21
C VAL A 79 -0.62 -11.40 -3.86
N LEU A 80 -1.87 -10.91 -3.73
CA LEU A 80 -3.01 -11.75 -3.40
C LEU A 80 -3.50 -12.64 -4.55
N GLU A 81 -2.99 -12.48 -5.78
CA GLU A 81 -3.25 -13.30 -6.99
C GLU A 81 -4.68 -13.86 -7.10
N ASP A 82 -4.94 -15.05 -6.54
CA ASP A 82 -6.20 -15.80 -6.59
C ASP A 82 -7.23 -15.42 -5.49
N GLN A 83 -6.83 -14.65 -4.48
CA GLN A 83 -7.65 -14.21 -3.33
C GLN A 83 -7.95 -12.71 -3.37
N ARG A 84 -8.20 -12.18 -4.57
CA ARG A 84 -8.53 -10.76 -4.77
C ARG A 84 -9.76 -10.30 -3.97
N ASP A 85 -10.70 -11.20 -3.71
CA ASP A 85 -11.89 -10.91 -2.92
C ASP A 85 -11.55 -10.55 -1.46
N LYS A 86 -10.42 -11.04 -0.96
CA LYS A 86 -9.91 -10.70 0.39
C LYS A 86 -9.12 -9.40 0.43
N LEU A 87 -8.94 -8.71 -0.70
CA LEU A 87 -8.19 -7.46 -0.72
C LEU A 87 -8.83 -6.41 0.21
N ALA A 88 -10.16 -6.32 0.20
CA ALA A 88 -10.90 -5.42 1.09
C ALA A 88 -10.73 -5.77 2.57
N GLU A 89 -10.57 -7.05 2.91
CA GLU A 89 -10.33 -7.52 4.28
C GLU A 89 -8.91 -7.19 4.78
N ASN A 90 -7.94 -7.06 3.86
CA ASN A 90 -6.55 -6.80 4.20
C ASN A 90 -6.19 -5.30 4.15
N LEU A 91 -6.94 -4.50 3.39
CA LEU A 91 -6.76 -3.05 3.32
C LEU A 91 -7.42 -2.35 4.51
N LEU A 92 -6.82 -2.52 5.69
CA LEU A 92 -7.26 -1.90 6.93
C LEU A 92 -6.29 -0.79 7.35
N ALA A 93 -6.84 0.28 7.93
CA ALA A 93 -6.07 1.31 8.61
C ALA A 93 -6.31 1.17 10.11
N ASN A 94 -5.26 0.99 10.92
CA ASN A 94 -5.39 0.74 12.37
C ASN A 94 -6.39 -0.38 12.73
N ASN A 95 -6.40 -1.47 11.94
CA ASN A 95 -7.32 -2.61 12.06
C ASN A 95 -8.81 -2.27 11.89
N VAL A 96 -9.14 -1.11 11.32
CA VAL A 96 -10.51 -0.77 10.91
C VAL A 96 -10.58 -0.57 9.41
N ASP A 97 -11.77 -0.74 8.84
CA ASP A 97 -11.97 -0.51 7.41
C ASP A 97 -11.76 0.98 7.07
N LEU A 98 -11.37 1.25 5.83
CA LEU A 98 -11.01 2.60 5.40
C LEU A 98 -12.20 3.58 5.45
N ALA A 99 -13.43 3.11 5.26
CA ALA A 99 -14.61 3.96 5.34
C ALA A 99 -14.85 4.42 6.79
N HIS A 100 -14.76 3.49 7.74
CA HIS A 100 -14.84 3.80 9.16
C HIS A 100 -13.69 4.70 9.60
N TYR A 101 -12.46 4.40 9.16
CA TYR A 101 -11.29 5.21 9.47
C TYR A 101 -11.44 6.67 9.05
N VAL A 102 -11.93 6.92 7.83
CA VAL A 102 -12.11 8.29 7.31
C VAL A 102 -13.26 9.01 8.02
N THR A 103 -14.37 8.31 8.30
CA THR A 103 -15.56 8.91 8.93
C THR A 103 -15.39 9.17 10.43
N HIS A 104 -14.47 8.47 11.10
CA HIS A 104 -14.16 8.61 12.53
C HIS A 104 -12.71 9.03 12.76
N TYR A 105 -12.13 9.74 11.79
CA TYR A 105 -10.74 10.20 11.84
C TYR A 105 -10.47 10.98 13.13
N GLN A 106 -9.32 10.71 13.73
CA GLN A 106 -8.78 11.49 14.84
C GLN A 106 -7.32 11.81 14.58
N TRP A 107 -6.91 13.00 15.00
CA TRP A 107 -5.52 13.41 14.90
C TRP A 107 -4.65 12.60 15.86
N ASP A 108 -3.63 11.93 15.32
CA ASP A 108 -2.64 11.21 16.11
C ASP A 108 -1.62 12.19 16.71
N ALA A 109 -1.92 12.71 17.90
CA ALA A 109 -1.07 13.66 18.60
C ALA A 109 0.26 13.04 19.11
N ALA A 110 0.35 11.71 19.20
CA ALA A 110 1.60 11.03 19.56
C ALA A 110 2.56 10.98 18.37
N LYS A 111 2.03 10.70 17.18
CA LYS A 111 2.81 10.66 15.93
C LYS A 111 3.07 12.05 15.34
N TYR A 112 2.11 12.95 15.47
CA TYR A 112 2.15 14.32 14.93
C TYR A 112 1.88 15.35 16.05
N PRO A 113 2.88 15.68 16.88
CA PRO A 113 2.67 16.54 18.06
C PRO A 113 2.21 17.97 17.71
N LEU A 114 1.18 18.44 18.42
CA LEU A 114 0.56 19.77 18.20
C LEU A 114 1.51 20.96 18.47
N LYS A 115 2.58 20.73 19.23
CA LYS A 115 3.58 21.75 19.57
C LYS A 115 4.51 22.08 18.40
N LEU A 116 4.61 21.19 17.42
CA LEU A 116 5.45 21.39 16.25
C LEU A 116 4.81 22.37 15.27
N SER A 117 5.64 23.07 14.50
CA SER A 117 5.16 23.91 13.39
C SER A 117 4.58 23.03 12.29
N LEU A 118 3.65 23.60 11.51
CA LEU A 118 3.09 22.90 10.35
C LEU A 118 4.15 22.39 9.36
N ARG A 119 5.23 23.16 9.16
CA ARG A 119 6.36 22.75 8.31
C ARG A 119 7.07 21.51 8.85
N ASN A 120 7.33 21.45 10.15
CA ASN A 120 7.96 20.26 10.74
C ASN A 120 7.03 19.05 10.64
N LEU A 121 5.72 19.25 10.80
CA LEU A 121 4.73 18.19 10.63
C LEU A 121 4.69 17.66 9.19
N SER A 122 4.69 18.54 8.19
CA SER A 122 4.72 18.13 6.78
C SER A 122 6.01 17.40 6.42
N GLU A 123 7.17 17.83 6.93
CA GLU A 123 8.45 17.15 6.75
C GLU A 123 8.47 15.75 7.37
N ILE A 124 7.87 15.56 8.56
CA ILE A 124 7.73 14.24 9.18
C ILE A 124 6.87 13.31 8.31
N ILE A 125 5.74 13.80 7.80
CA ILE A 125 4.85 13.04 6.91
C ILE A 125 5.58 12.66 5.61
N ALA A 126 6.28 13.62 4.99
CA ALA A 126 7.05 13.40 3.78
C ALA A 126 8.13 12.33 3.97
N LYS A 127 8.89 12.41 5.07
CA LYS A 127 9.93 11.43 5.40
C LYS A 127 9.35 10.04 5.61
N GLN A 128 8.23 9.93 6.33
CA GLN A 128 7.56 8.64 6.57
C GLN A 128 7.04 8.04 5.26
N ALA A 129 6.37 8.83 4.42
CA ALA A 129 5.91 8.37 3.11
C ALA A 129 7.05 7.91 2.21
N GLY A 130 8.17 8.66 2.20
CA GLY A 130 9.38 8.30 1.47
C GLY A 130 10.01 6.99 1.95
N GLN A 131 10.05 6.78 3.26
CA GLN A 131 10.54 5.52 3.83
C GLN A 131 9.65 4.35 3.44
N ILE A 132 8.32 4.51 3.51
CA ILE A 132 7.36 3.49 3.09
C ILE A 132 7.53 3.12 1.60
N ASP A 133 7.69 4.12 0.71
CA ASP A 133 7.90 3.88 -0.72
C ASP A 133 9.23 3.14 -0.98
N ALA A 134 10.30 3.51 -0.28
CA ALA A 134 11.60 2.85 -0.38
C ALA A 134 11.53 1.38 0.11
N ASP A 135 10.91 1.15 1.27
CA ASP A 135 10.75 -0.19 1.84
C ASP A 135 9.89 -1.08 0.94
N LEU A 136 8.80 -0.53 0.37
CA LEU A 136 7.96 -1.24 -0.59
C LEU A 136 8.77 -1.62 -1.84
N LYS A 137 9.60 -0.72 -2.36
CA LYS A 137 10.43 -0.99 -3.55
C LYS A 137 11.45 -2.11 -3.31
N VAL A 138 12.11 -2.12 -2.14
CA VAL A 138 13.05 -3.18 -1.76
C VAL A 138 12.30 -4.51 -1.63
N LYS A 139 11.23 -4.56 -0.83
CA LYS A 139 10.46 -5.79 -0.60
C LYS A 139 9.85 -6.34 -1.89
N SER A 140 9.31 -5.47 -2.74
CA SER A 140 8.70 -5.88 -4.01
C SER A 140 9.72 -6.44 -4.99
N SER A 141 10.91 -5.84 -5.07
CA SER A 141 12.01 -6.38 -5.88
C SER A 141 12.44 -7.76 -5.39
N HIS A 142 12.60 -7.94 -4.07
CA HIS A 142 12.97 -9.23 -3.49
C HIS A 142 11.91 -10.30 -3.78
N TYR A 143 10.63 -9.98 -3.57
CA TYR A 143 9.52 -10.88 -3.88
C TYR A 143 9.49 -11.28 -5.35
N ASN A 144 9.61 -10.32 -6.27
CA ASN A 144 9.58 -10.59 -7.71
C ASN A 144 10.77 -11.45 -8.16
N ASN A 145 11.95 -11.25 -7.58
CA ASN A 145 13.12 -12.09 -7.85
C ASN A 145 12.90 -13.54 -7.39
N LEU A 146 12.31 -13.73 -6.21
CA LEU A 146 11.98 -15.06 -5.69
C LEU A 146 10.90 -15.74 -6.53
N LYS A 147 9.84 -15.01 -6.89
CA LYS A 147 8.76 -15.49 -7.77
C LYS A 147 9.32 -15.93 -9.12
N GLY A 148 10.18 -15.12 -9.74
CA GLY A 148 10.84 -15.46 -11.00
C GLY A 148 11.76 -16.68 -10.89
N SER A 149 12.49 -16.80 -9.78
CA SER A 149 13.33 -17.98 -9.50
C SER A 149 12.50 -19.25 -9.35
N LEU A 150 11.38 -19.18 -8.63
CA LEU A 150 10.44 -20.30 -8.46
C LEU A 150 9.85 -20.73 -9.80
N GLN A 151 9.32 -19.79 -10.60
CA GLN A 151 8.78 -20.08 -11.93
C GLN A 151 9.81 -20.74 -12.86
N ASN A 152 11.07 -20.32 -12.77
CA ASN A 152 12.15 -20.94 -13.54
C ASN A 152 12.45 -22.37 -13.08
N LEU A 153 12.38 -22.64 -11.76
CA LEU A 153 12.52 -24.00 -11.22
C LEU A 153 11.37 -24.91 -11.66
N GLU A 154 10.13 -24.43 -11.58
CA GLU A 154 8.93 -25.18 -12.00
C GLU A 154 8.97 -25.54 -13.49
N LYS A 155 9.39 -24.60 -14.36
CA LYS A 155 9.58 -24.87 -15.79
C LYS A 155 10.66 -25.92 -16.04
N LYS A 156 11.77 -25.86 -15.29
CA LYS A 156 12.82 -26.89 -15.35
C LYS A 156 12.36 -28.25 -14.84
N GLN A 157 11.31 -28.32 -14.03
CA GLN A 157 10.78 -29.59 -13.52
C GLN A 157 9.72 -30.23 -14.43
N THR A 158 9.01 -29.45 -15.23
CA THR A 158 7.87 -29.93 -16.05
C THR A 158 8.16 -30.05 -17.55
N GLY A 159 9.35 -29.64 -18.01
CA GLY A 159 9.75 -29.67 -19.42
C GLY A 159 9.98 -31.07 -20.02
N SER A 160 10.35 -31.09 -21.31
CA SER A 160 10.83 -32.30 -22.01
C SER A 160 12.05 -32.90 -21.30
N LEU A 161 12.23 -34.23 -21.37
CA LEU A 161 13.38 -34.94 -20.77
C LEU A 161 14.75 -34.38 -21.20
N ILE A 162 14.82 -33.67 -22.34
CA ILE A 162 16.03 -32.99 -22.82
C ILE A 162 16.43 -31.80 -21.93
N THR A 163 15.46 -31.07 -21.39
CA THR A 163 15.67 -29.82 -20.65
C THR A 163 15.22 -29.88 -19.19
N ARG A 164 14.52 -30.97 -18.82
CA ARG A 164 14.00 -31.21 -17.49
C ARG A 164 15.12 -31.61 -16.53
N ASN A 165 15.04 -31.12 -15.29
CA ASN A 165 15.86 -31.61 -14.20
C ASN A 165 15.55 -33.10 -13.95
N LEU A 166 16.57 -33.95 -14.06
CA LEU A 166 16.44 -35.40 -13.92
C LEU A 166 16.58 -35.90 -12.48
N ALA A 167 16.81 -35.01 -11.49
CA ALA A 167 17.08 -35.40 -10.10
C ALA A 167 15.94 -36.21 -9.45
N ASP A 168 14.70 -36.06 -9.91
CA ASP A 168 13.53 -36.83 -9.48
C ASP A 168 13.35 -38.15 -10.25
N ILE A 169 14.06 -38.34 -11.37
CA ILE A 169 13.96 -39.51 -12.25
C ILE A 169 15.14 -40.46 -12.02
N VAL A 170 16.35 -39.92 -11.84
CA VAL A 170 17.56 -40.73 -11.76
C VAL A 170 17.93 -41.05 -10.31
N LYS A 171 18.38 -42.27 -10.08
CA LYS A 171 18.80 -42.76 -8.77
C LYS A 171 20.25 -43.25 -8.85
N LYS A 172 20.91 -43.40 -7.69
CA LYS A 172 22.28 -43.93 -7.64
C LYS A 172 22.42 -45.29 -8.32
N GLU A 173 21.42 -46.15 -8.19
CA GLU A 173 21.35 -47.48 -8.81
C GLU A 173 21.34 -47.44 -10.36
N HIS A 174 21.01 -46.30 -10.97
CA HIS A 174 21.05 -46.16 -12.44
C HIS A 174 22.47 -45.87 -12.98
N PHE A 175 23.44 -45.56 -12.12
CA PHE A 175 24.79 -45.18 -12.53
C PHE A 175 25.82 -46.13 -11.93
N VAL A 176 26.85 -46.43 -12.72
CA VAL A 176 28.08 -47.03 -12.19
C VAL A 176 28.89 -45.91 -11.53
N LEU A 177 28.97 -45.96 -10.20
CA LEU A 177 29.74 -45.02 -9.39
C LEU A 177 31.14 -45.61 -9.10
N ASP A 178 32.13 -44.74 -8.89
CA ASP A 178 33.49 -45.09 -8.44
C ASP A 178 34.23 -46.11 -9.34
N SER A 179 34.04 -46.05 -10.66
CA SER A 179 34.77 -46.86 -11.63
C SER A 179 35.80 -46.04 -12.41
N GLU A 180 37.03 -46.54 -12.52
CA GLU A 180 38.09 -45.93 -13.34
C GLU A 180 37.95 -46.22 -14.84
N TYR A 181 37.15 -47.24 -15.20
CA TYR A 181 37.10 -47.76 -16.57
C TYR A 181 35.73 -47.62 -17.22
N LEU A 182 34.68 -47.31 -16.45
CA LEU A 182 33.30 -47.24 -16.94
C LEU A 182 32.65 -45.91 -16.58
N VAL A 183 31.84 -45.41 -17.50
CA VAL A 183 30.98 -44.23 -17.31
C VAL A 183 29.57 -44.55 -17.80
N THR A 184 28.57 -44.03 -17.11
CA THR A 184 27.17 -44.12 -17.54
C THR A 184 26.78 -42.84 -18.25
N LEU A 185 26.25 -42.97 -19.47
CA LEU A 185 25.71 -41.84 -20.25
C LEU A 185 24.19 -41.91 -20.28
N VAL A 186 23.53 -40.77 -20.12
CA VAL A 186 22.07 -40.64 -20.24
C VAL A 186 21.74 -40.15 -21.66
N VAL A 187 20.92 -40.91 -22.38
CA VAL A 187 20.52 -40.58 -23.76
C VAL A 187 19.01 -40.49 -23.84
N VAL A 188 18.50 -39.38 -24.40
CA VAL A 188 17.07 -39.19 -24.65
C VAL A 188 16.78 -39.57 -26.10
N VAL A 189 15.93 -40.59 -26.31
CA VAL A 189 15.58 -41.09 -27.65
C VAL A 189 14.13 -40.72 -27.97
N PRO A 190 13.84 -40.07 -29.12
CA PRO A 190 12.48 -39.84 -29.59
C PRO A 190 11.70 -41.15 -29.77
N LYS A 191 10.38 -41.11 -29.56
CA LYS A 191 9.51 -42.27 -29.83
C LYS A 191 9.36 -42.53 -31.33
#